data_AF-A0A920QL78-F1
#
_entry.id   AF-A0A920QL78-F1
#
_cell.length_a   1.000
_cell.length_b   1.000
_cell.length_c   1.000
_cell.angle_alpha   90.00
_cell.angle_beta   90.00
_cell.angle_gamma   90.00
#
_symmetry.space_group_name_H-M   'P 1'
#
loop_
_entity.id
_entity.type
_entity.pdbx_description
1 polymer ?
#
loop_
_entity_poly.entity_id
_entity_poly.type
_entity_poly.pdbx_seq_one_letter_code
_entity_poly.pdbx_strand_id
1 'polypeptide(L)'
;MQNLSRWQNLENILRKDGKPALNVGFIQCAGSRTPDHLPYCSGTCCMDSLKQAAYIREQNPEAKAHIIYRDIRTPGLYENFYRSRQDDPGVFLTQGDVVGVKETTDKKIAVEVDNTLFGEPVNFEMDLLVLAVGQVPSTLSGESALNLEYRQGPDLPELKYGYPDSTLSVFLIKTRQNGKFLCFLVPYGSRWILMTPSLMPLERK
;
A
#
# COMPACT_ATOMS: atom_id res chain seq x y z
N MET A 1 -4.33 -32.62 -18.60
CA MET A 1 -3.91 -31.23 -18.92
C MET A 1 -5.13 -30.33 -19.09
N GLN A 2 -5.93 -30.17 -18.04
CA GLN A 2 -7.09 -29.28 -18.01
C GLN A 2 -7.06 -28.59 -16.64
N ASN A 3 -7.38 -27.30 -16.59
CA ASN A 3 -7.29 -26.38 -15.42
C ASN A 3 -6.06 -25.46 -15.32
N LEU A 4 -5.58 -24.91 -16.45
CA LEU A 4 -4.83 -23.64 -16.42
C LEU A 4 -5.62 -22.44 -16.97
N SER A 5 -6.79 -22.68 -17.58
CA SER A 5 -7.64 -21.62 -18.16
C SER A 5 -8.45 -20.81 -17.14
N ARG A 6 -8.51 -21.23 -15.87
CA ARG A 6 -9.23 -20.48 -14.82
C ARG A 6 -8.51 -19.18 -14.39
N TRP A 7 -7.24 -19.03 -14.74
CA TRP A 7 -6.43 -17.84 -14.45
C TRP A 7 -6.29 -16.88 -15.63
N GLN A 8 -6.81 -17.24 -16.81
CA GLN A 8 -6.65 -16.44 -18.05
C GLN A 8 -7.83 -15.51 -18.35
N ASN A 9 -8.93 -15.61 -17.59
CA ASN A 9 -10.02 -14.64 -17.63
C ASN A 9 -9.85 -13.67 -16.48
N LEU A 10 -8.81 -12.83 -16.55
CA LEU A 10 -8.74 -11.68 -15.68
C LEU A 10 -9.77 -10.66 -16.20
N GLU A 11 -10.99 -10.75 -15.68
CA GLU A 11 -12.01 -9.73 -15.90
C GLU A 11 -11.43 -8.35 -15.54
N ASN A 12 -11.74 -7.34 -16.37
CA ASN A 12 -11.31 -5.96 -16.13
C ASN A 12 -11.62 -5.54 -14.69
N ILE A 13 -10.77 -4.69 -14.09
CA ILE A 13 -11.12 -4.09 -12.80
C ILE A 13 -12.37 -3.22 -13.00
N LEU A 14 -13.49 -3.70 -12.47
CA LEU A 14 -14.76 -3.00 -12.54
C LEU A 14 -14.91 -2.06 -11.35
N ARG A 15 -15.37 -0.84 -11.64
CA ARG A 15 -15.87 0.09 -10.64
C ARG A 15 -17.18 -0.44 -10.05
N LYS A 16 -17.62 0.13 -8.93
CA LYS A 16 -18.92 -0.19 -8.32
C LYS A 16 -20.10 -0.02 -9.31
N ASP A 17 -19.97 0.89 -10.28
CA ASP A 17 -20.95 1.12 -11.34
C ASP A 17 -20.86 0.11 -12.52
N GLY A 18 -20.03 -0.94 -12.42
CA GLY A 18 -19.86 -1.98 -13.46
C GLY A 18 -19.03 -1.56 -14.67
N LYS A 19 -18.54 -0.31 -14.71
CA LYS A 19 -17.66 0.20 -15.77
C LYS A 19 -16.19 -0.17 -15.51
N PRO A 20 -15.36 -0.42 -16.54
CA PRO A 20 -13.93 -0.66 -16.35
C PRO A 20 -13.25 0.60 -15.81
N ALA A 21 -12.32 0.41 -14.86
CA ALA A 21 -11.45 1.49 -14.37
C ALA A 21 -10.27 1.67 -15.33
N LEU A 22 -10.32 2.72 -16.15
CA LEU A 22 -9.25 3.01 -17.11
C LEU A 22 -8.15 3.86 -16.47
N ASN A 23 -8.48 4.83 -15.63
CA ASN A 23 -7.50 5.68 -14.95
C ASN A 23 -7.45 5.33 -13.46
N VAL A 24 -6.39 4.65 -13.04
CA VAL A 24 -6.22 4.21 -11.65
C VAL A 24 -5.09 4.99 -10.99
N GLY A 25 -5.39 5.61 -9.86
CA GLY A 25 -4.43 6.30 -9.02
C GLY A 25 -3.95 5.48 -7.83
N PHE A 26 -2.67 5.56 -7.50
CA PHE A 26 -2.07 5.01 -6.30
C PHE A 26 -1.45 6.13 -5.48
N ILE A 27 -1.95 6.35 -4.27
CA ILE A 27 -1.37 7.31 -3.32
C ILE A 27 -0.42 6.56 -2.41
N GLN A 28 0.87 6.88 -2.52
CA GLN A 28 1.87 6.33 -1.62
C GLN A 28 1.84 6.98 -0.24
N CYS A 29 2.29 6.22 0.76
CA CYS A 29 2.44 6.68 2.14
C CYS A 29 1.11 7.15 2.76
N ALA A 30 -0.04 6.58 2.38
CA ALA A 30 -1.31 6.90 2.99
C ALA A 30 -1.29 6.49 4.48
N GLY A 31 -1.26 7.48 5.37
CA GLY A 31 -1.12 7.27 6.82
C GLY A 31 0.29 6.88 7.29
N SER A 32 1.27 6.72 6.39
CA SER A 32 2.66 6.44 6.74
C SER A 32 3.55 7.66 6.57
N ARG A 33 4.69 7.70 7.27
CA ARG A 33 5.64 8.82 7.24
C ARG A 33 4.99 10.18 7.55
N THR A 34 4.04 10.18 8.49
CA THR A 34 3.37 11.39 8.99
C THR A 34 3.59 11.45 10.50
N PRO A 35 4.06 12.59 11.06
CA PRO A 35 4.31 12.72 12.50
C PRO A 35 3.08 12.38 13.35
N ASP A 36 1.88 12.72 12.85
CA ASP A 36 0.62 12.62 13.59
C ASP A 36 -0.03 11.21 13.55
N HIS A 37 0.48 10.29 12.73
CA HIS A 37 -0.10 8.94 12.60
C HIS A 37 0.96 7.84 12.70
N LEU A 38 1.54 7.41 11.57
CA LEU A 38 2.66 6.45 11.58
C LEU A 38 3.94 7.17 11.15
N PRO A 39 4.89 7.43 12.07
CA PRO A 39 6.12 8.15 11.77
C PRO A 39 7.18 7.27 11.06
N TYR A 40 6.82 6.06 10.67
CA TYR A 40 7.70 5.10 10.00
C TYR A 40 7.21 4.74 8.59
N CYS A 41 8.08 4.13 7.81
CA CYS A 41 7.77 3.60 6.48
C CYS A 41 7.50 2.10 6.60
N SER A 42 6.40 1.61 6.01
CA SER A 42 6.06 0.19 6.01
C SER A 42 6.90 -0.67 5.07
N GLY A 43 7.74 -0.07 4.22
CA GLY A 43 8.72 -0.78 3.39
C GLY A 43 8.15 -1.50 2.17
N THR A 44 6.94 -2.05 2.21
CA THR A 44 6.37 -2.85 1.10
C THR A 44 5.47 -2.05 0.16
N CYS A 45 4.88 -0.94 0.62
CA CYS A 45 3.82 -0.22 -0.10
C CYS A 45 4.23 0.24 -1.52
N CYS A 46 5.48 0.69 -1.71
CA CYS A 46 5.99 1.08 -3.02
C CYS A 46 5.99 -0.09 -4.01
N MET A 47 6.50 -1.25 -3.56
CA MET A 47 6.61 -2.45 -4.38
C MET A 47 5.23 -3.04 -4.68
N ASP A 48 4.36 -3.13 -3.68
CA ASP A 48 2.99 -3.63 -3.86
C ASP A 48 2.20 -2.80 -4.88
N SER A 49 2.38 -1.47 -4.87
CA SER A 49 1.72 -0.59 -5.82
C SER A 49 2.26 -0.73 -7.24
N LEU A 50 3.57 -0.86 -7.41
CA LEU A 50 4.18 -1.14 -8.72
C LEU A 50 3.70 -2.49 -9.28
N LYS A 51 3.50 -3.49 -8.42
CA LYS A 51 2.95 -4.80 -8.80
C LYS A 51 1.48 -4.69 -9.22
N GLN A 52 0.67 -3.95 -8.47
CA GLN A 52 -0.74 -3.73 -8.83
C GLN A 52 -0.88 -2.92 -10.12
N ALA A 53 -0.03 -1.92 -10.33
CA ALA A 53 0.04 -1.20 -11.60
C ALA A 53 0.34 -2.14 -12.77
N ALA A 54 1.30 -3.07 -12.61
CA ALA A 54 1.57 -4.08 -13.64
C ALA A 54 0.33 -4.95 -13.92
N TYR A 55 -0.38 -5.42 -12.90
CA TYR A 55 -1.59 -6.22 -13.10
C TYR A 55 -2.68 -5.47 -13.87
N ILE A 56 -2.89 -4.19 -13.57
CA ILE A 56 -3.86 -3.36 -14.32
C ILE A 56 -3.48 -3.29 -15.80
N ARG A 57 -2.20 -3.10 -16.09
CA ARG A 57 -1.66 -3.00 -17.45
C ARG A 57 -1.71 -4.32 -18.21
N GLU A 58 -1.46 -5.44 -17.53
CA GLU A 58 -1.58 -6.79 -18.08
C GLU A 58 -3.04 -7.15 -18.41
N GLN A 59 -3.98 -6.70 -17.58
CA GLN A 59 -5.42 -6.92 -17.80
C GLN A 59 -5.97 -6.05 -18.92
N ASN A 60 -5.57 -4.77 -18.96
CA ASN A 60 -6.03 -3.82 -19.95
C ASN A 60 -4.87 -2.92 -20.42
N PRO A 61 -4.34 -3.14 -21.64
CA PRO A 61 -3.29 -2.32 -22.23
C PRO A 61 -3.68 -0.86 -22.50
N GLU A 62 -4.96 -0.48 -22.40
CA GLU A 62 -5.41 0.91 -22.50
C GLU A 62 -5.51 1.60 -21.13
N ALA A 63 -5.47 0.85 -20.03
CA ALA A 63 -5.56 1.42 -18.69
C ALA A 63 -4.28 2.16 -18.30
N LYS A 64 -4.42 3.28 -17.59
CA LYS A 64 -3.32 4.12 -17.10
C LYS A 64 -3.23 4.00 -15.59
N ALA A 65 -2.05 3.69 -15.09
CA ALA A 65 -1.74 3.61 -13.67
C ALA A 65 -0.91 4.83 -13.28
N HIS A 66 -1.44 5.69 -12.42
CA HIS A 66 -0.78 6.88 -11.90
C HIS A 66 -0.32 6.61 -10.48
N ILE A 67 0.98 6.60 -10.23
CA ILE A 67 1.56 6.40 -8.90
C ILE A 67 2.09 7.74 -8.40
N ILE A 68 1.45 8.27 -7.36
CA ILE A 68 1.82 9.53 -6.72
C ILE A 68 2.68 9.21 -5.49
N TYR A 69 3.91 9.69 -5.48
CA TYR A 69 4.89 9.36 -4.44
C TYR A 69 5.72 10.55 -3.98
N ARG A 70 6.19 10.46 -2.73
CA ARG A 70 7.27 11.32 -2.21
C ARG A 70 8.64 10.79 -2.61
N ASP A 71 8.87 9.52 -2.25
CA ASP A 71 10.06 8.74 -2.57
C ASP A 71 9.65 7.32 -2.95
N ILE A 72 10.29 6.74 -3.96
CA ILE A 72 10.18 5.31 -4.27
C ILE A 72 11.26 4.55 -3.50
N ARG A 73 10.85 3.47 -2.82
CA ARG A 73 11.76 2.59 -2.08
C ARG A 73 11.69 1.17 -2.63
N THR A 74 12.66 0.81 -3.46
CA THR A 74 12.78 -0.50 -4.12
C THR A 74 14.18 -1.09 -3.92
N PRO A 75 14.54 -1.52 -2.69
CA PRO A 75 15.90 -1.93 -2.39
C PRO A 75 16.32 -3.22 -3.11
N GLY A 76 17.59 -3.30 -3.51
CA GLY A 76 18.20 -4.51 -4.06
C GLY A 76 17.65 -4.89 -5.44
N LEU A 77 17.25 -6.15 -5.60
CA LEU A 77 16.78 -6.67 -6.90
C LEU A 77 15.46 -6.05 -7.38
N TYR A 78 14.70 -5.41 -6.50
CA TYR A 78 13.44 -4.75 -6.83
C TYR A 78 13.63 -3.50 -7.71
N GLU A 79 14.84 -2.96 -7.80
CA GLU A 79 15.15 -1.83 -8.67
C GLU A 79 14.93 -2.16 -10.16
N ASN A 80 15.25 -3.39 -10.57
CA ASN A 80 14.97 -3.85 -11.93
C ASN A 80 13.46 -3.88 -12.21
N PHE A 81 12.65 -4.21 -11.20
CA PHE A 81 11.21 -4.18 -11.33
C PHE A 81 10.70 -2.75 -11.48
N TYR A 82 11.20 -1.82 -10.66
CA TYR A 82 10.90 -0.39 -10.80
C TYR A 82 11.21 0.13 -12.20
N ARG A 83 12.41 -0.15 -12.71
CA ARG A 83 12.82 0.21 -14.08
C ARG A 83 11.87 -0.35 -15.14
N SER A 84 11.52 -1.63 -15.04
CA SER A 84 10.58 -2.25 -15.98
C SER A 84 9.17 -1.65 -15.94
N ARG A 85 8.79 -0.96 -14.85
CA ARG A 85 7.55 -0.18 -14.79
C ARG A 85 7.72 1.22 -15.37
N GLN A 86 8.89 1.84 -15.24
CA GLN A 86 9.20 3.11 -15.90
C GLN A 86 9.16 2.99 -17.43
N ASP A 87 9.56 1.83 -17.95
CA ASP A 87 9.57 1.56 -19.40
C ASP A 87 8.15 1.31 -19.96
N ASP A 88 7.12 1.13 -19.13
CA ASP A 88 5.73 0.95 -19.58
C ASP A 88 5.05 2.31 -19.83
N PRO A 89 4.57 2.59 -21.06
CA PRO A 89 3.96 3.87 -21.40
C PRO A 89 2.64 4.16 -20.68
N GLY A 90 2.01 3.16 -20.06
CA GLY A 90 0.79 3.35 -19.28
C GLY A 90 1.01 3.50 -17.77
N VAL A 91 2.26 3.48 -17.30
CA VAL A 91 2.59 3.71 -15.89
C VAL A 91 3.19 5.11 -15.74
N PHE A 92 2.45 5.98 -15.06
CA PHE A 92 2.88 7.34 -14.76
C PHE A 92 3.35 7.43 -13.33
N LEU A 93 4.60 7.86 -13.16
CA LEU A 93 5.21 8.09 -11.87
C LEU A 93 5.23 9.60 -11.63
N THR A 94 4.45 10.06 -10.66
CA THR A 94 4.36 11.49 -10.32
C THR A 94 4.93 11.71 -8.94
N GLN A 95 6.01 12.49 -8.87
CA GLN A 95 6.53 12.94 -7.60
C GLN A 95 5.70 14.12 -7.09
N GLY A 96 5.20 14.04 -5.86
CA GLY A 96 4.44 15.10 -5.23
C GLY A 96 3.71 14.67 -3.96
N ASP A 97 3.16 15.66 -3.26
CA ASP A 97 2.38 15.50 -2.04
C ASP A 97 0.89 15.65 -2.34
N VAL A 98 0.07 14.69 -1.89
CA VAL A 98 -1.39 14.82 -2.03
C VAL A 98 -1.93 15.74 -0.95
N VAL A 99 -2.53 16.86 -1.36
CA VAL A 99 -3.12 17.86 -0.45
C VAL A 99 -4.60 17.57 -0.20
N GLY A 100 -5.30 17.11 -1.23
CA GLY A 100 -6.73 16.88 -1.15
C GLY A 100 -7.22 15.86 -2.17
N VAL A 101 -8.30 15.19 -1.79
CA VAL A 101 -9.07 14.30 -2.67
C VAL A 101 -10.50 14.79 -2.63
N LYS A 102 -11.05 15.12 -3.80
CA LYS A 102 -12.42 15.62 -3.97
C LYS A 102 -13.15 14.72 -4.95
N GLU A 103 -14.43 14.52 -4.70
CA GLU A 103 -15.28 13.86 -5.70
C GLU A 103 -15.84 14.91 -6.66
N THR A 104 -15.73 14.64 -7.96
CA THR A 104 -16.30 15.48 -9.02
C THR A 104 -17.73 15.05 -9.31
N THR A 105 -18.54 15.97 -9.83
CA THR A 105 -19.96 15.76 -10.19
C THR A 105 -20.22 14.52 -11.07
N ASP A 106 -19.21 14.06 -11.82
CA ASP A 106 -19.28 12.90 -12.71
C ASP A 106 -18.88 11.55 -12.05
N LYS A 107 -18.96 11.45 -10.72
CA LYS A 107 -18.48 10.28 -9.94
C LYS A 107 -17.01 9.95 -10.16
N LYS A 108 -16.20 10.89 -10.65
CA LYS A 108 -14.75 10.75 -10.75
C LYS A 108 -14.08 11.32 -9.50
N ILE A 109 -12.86 10.89 -9.26
CA ILE A 109 -12.07 11.35 -8.12
C ILE A 109 -11.02 12.32 -8.63
N ALA A 110 -11.09 13.58 -8.19
CA ALA A 110 -10.07 14.58 -8.43
C ALA A 110 -9.04 14.54 -7.29
N VAL A 111 -7.78 14.32 -7.64
CA VAL A 111 -6.65 14.33 -6.70
C VAL A 111 -5.81 15.56 -6.95
N GLU A 112 -5.68 16.39 -5.92
CA GLU A 112 -4.88 17.61 -5.91
C GLU A 112 -3.49 17.29 -5.36
N VAL A 113 -2.48 17.41 -6.22
CA VAL A 113 -1.08 17.11 -5.91
C VAL A 113 -0.28 18.40 -5.95
N ASP A 114 0.44 18.67 -4.87
CA ASP A 114 1.33 19.83 -4.71
C ASP A 114 2.80 19.36 -4.62
N ASN A 115 3.74 20.30 -4.56
CA ASN A 115 5.19 20.03 -4.55
C ASN A 115 5.63 19.12 -5.71
N THR A 116 5.00 19.29 -6.88
CA THR A 116 5.39 18.55 -8.06
C THR A 116 6.72 19.07 -8.60
N LEU A 117 7.41 18.26 -9.41
CA LEU A 117 8.65 18.68 -10.08
C LEU A 117 8.48 19.94 -10.95
N PHE A 118 7.23 20.29 -11.30
CA PHE A 118 6.90 21.45 -12.11
C PHE A 118 6.59 22.71 -11.27
N GLY A 119 6.53 22.60 -9.93
CA GLY A 119 6.31 23.73 -9.02
C GLY A 119 4.87 24.27 -8.97
N GLU A 120 3.98 23.78 -9.84
CA GLU A 120 2.56 24.13 -9.85
C GLU A 120 1.71 22.97 -9.32
N PRO A 121 0.58 23.26 -8.65
CA PRO A 121 -0.36 22.24 -8.21
C PRO A 121 -1.03 21.60 -9.43
N VAL A 122 -1.03 20.26 -9.48
CA VAL A 122 -1.61 19.48 -10.58
C VAL A 122 -2.84 18.75 -10.08
N ASN A 123 -3.93 18.85 -10.85
CA ASN A 123 -5.15 18.10 -10.60
C ASN A 123 -5.25 16.92 -11.56
N PHE A 124 -5.41 15.71 -11.01
CA PHE A 124 -5.63 14.50 -11.78
C PHE A 124 -7.05 13.98 -11.59
N GLU A 125 -7.75 13.69 -12.68
CA GLU A 125 -9.02 12.97 -12.63
C GLU A 125 -8.79 11.47 -12.77
N MET A 126 -9.36 10.71 -11.84
CA MET A 126 -9.17 9.27 -11.73
C MET A 126 -10.51 8.55 -11.58
N ASP A 127 -10.58 7.35 -12.12
CA ASP A 127 -11.74 6.47 -12.03
C ASP A 127 -11.73 5.66 -10.74
N LEU A 128 -10.54 5.26 -10.31
CA LEU A 128 -10.33 4.49 -9.10
C LEU A 128 -9.10 5.02 -8.37
N LEU A 129 -9.23 5.23 -7.07
CA LEU A 129 -8.14 5.66 -6.21
C LEU A 129 -7.82 4.56 -5.20
N VAL A 130 -6.56 4.13 -5.18
CA VAL A 130 -6.02 3.11 -4.29
C VAL A 130 -5.09 3.77 -3.29
N LEU A 131 -5.41 3.61 -2.00
CA LEU A 131 -4.58 4.10 -0.90
C LEU A 131 -3.59 3.03 -0.48
N ALA A 132 -2.29 3.29 -0.65
CA ALA A 132 -1.24 2.42 -0.14
C ALA A 132 -1.03 2.67 1.35
N VAL A 133 -1.89 2.03 2.16
CA VAL A 133 -1.94 2.21 3.61
C VAL A 133 -0.73 1.59 4.31
N GLY A 134 -0.35 2.21 5.43
CA GLY A 134 0.69 1.69 6.30
C GLY A 134 0.31 0.38 6.99
N GLN A 135 1.32 -0.42 7.29
CA GLN A 135 1.19 -1.59 8.15
C GLN A 135 1.31 -1.21 9.62
N VAL A 136 0.45 -1.81 10.43
CA VAL A 136 0.48 -1.73 11.90
C VAL A 136 0.56 -3.16 12.46
N PRO A 137 1.26 -3.37 13.58
CA PRO A 137 1.35 -4.69 14.18
C PRO A 137 -0.02 -5.14 14.69
N SER A 138 -0.35 -6.41 14.47
CA SER A 138 -1.63 -6.99 14.93
C SER A 138 -1.73 -7.08 16.46
N THR A 139 -0.59 -7.03 17.16
CA THR A 139 -0.52 -7.06 18.63
C THR A 139 -0.89 -5.73 19.28
N LEU A 140 -1.02 -4.64 18.49
CA LEU A 140 -1.32 -3.31 19.01
C LEU A 140 -2.71 -3.21 19.67
N SER A 141 -3.64 -4.13 19.36
CA SER A 141 -4.99 -4.15 19.93
C SER A 141 -5.05 -4.58 21.41
N GLY A 142 -3.91 -4.89 22.04
CA GLY A 142 -3.81 -5.18 23.47
C GLY A 142 -4.31 -6.56 23.91
N GLU A 143 -4.81 -7.37 22.97
CA GLU A 143 -5.09 -8.78 23.19
C GLU A 143 -3.82 -9.59 22.92
N SER A 144 -3.40 -10.38 23.90
CA SER A 144 -2.24 -11.25 23.74
C SER A 144 -2.53 -12.33 22.69
N ALA A 145 -1.81 -12.27 21.58
CA ALA A 145 -1.93 -13.25 20.51
C ALA A 145 -1.34 -14.62 20.91
N LEU A 146 -0.41 -14.64 21.87
CA LEU A 146 0.35 -15.82 22.24
C LEU A 146 -0.05 -16.42 23.60
N ASN A 147 -0.63 -15.64 24.51
CA ASN A 147 -1.08 -16.04 25.85
C ASN A 147 -0.05 -16.91 26.60
N LEU A 148 1.20 -16.47 26.64
CA LEU A 148 2.30 -17.25 27.19
C LEU A 148 2.35 -17.15 28.72
N GLU A 149 2.36 -18.28 29.41
CA GLU A 149 2.71 -18.32 30.82
C GLU A 149 4.24 -18.25 30.99
N TYR A 150 4.80 -17.04 30.82
CA TYR A 150 6.24 -16.81 30.94
C TYR A 150 6.56 -15.63 31.85
N ARG A 151 7.73 -15.67 32.52
CA ARG A 151 8.15 -14.63 33.49
C ARG A 151 8.23 -13.22 32.93
N GLN A 152 8.35 -13.07 31.61
CA GLN A 152 8.45 -11.78 30.93
C GLN A 152 7.11 -11.29 30.34
N GLY A 153 6.01 -11.96 30.66
CA GLY A 153 4.66 -11.61 30.20
C GLY A 153 4.12 -12.55 29.12
N PRO A 154 2.85 -12.31 28.73
CA PRO A 154 2.10 -13.17 27.82
C PRO A 154 2.48 -13.04 26.35
N ASP A 155 3.16 -11.95 25.96
CA ASP A 155 3.58 -11.70 24.59
C ASP A 155 5.09 -11.58 24.43
N LEU A 156 5.51 -11.45 23.17
CA LEU A 156 6.89 -11.11 22.83
C LEU A 156 7.19 -9.67 23.29
N PRO A 157 8.41 -9.40 23.78
CA PRO A 157 8.80 -8.03 24.11
C PRO A 157 8.68 -7.15 22.86
N GLU A 158 8.08 -5.98 22.98
CA GLU A 158 7.94 -5.02 21.88
C GLU A 158 9.04 -3.95 21.97
N LEU A 159 9.53 -3.49 20.80
CA LEU A 159 10.45 -2.35 20.71
C LEU A 159 9.65 -1.03 20.53
N LYS A 160 9.94 -0.30 19.44
CA LYS A 160 9.32 0.96 19.07
C LYS A 160 8.14 0.68 18.13
N TYR A 161 7.02 1.35 18.36
CA TYR A 161 5.80 1.26 17.55
C TYR A 161 5.08 -0.10 17.59
N GLY A 162 5.24 -0.88 18.67
CA GLY A 162 4.48 -2.12 18.92
C GLY A 162 4.92 -3.33 18.11
N TYR A 163 6.06 -3.27 17.42
CA TYR A 163 6.61 -4.44 16.73
C TYR A 163 7.40 -5.32 17.71
N PRO A 164 7.29 -6.66 17.59
CA PRO A 164 8.04 -7.58 18.44
C PRO A 164 9.54 -7.46 18.21
N ASP A 165 10.29 -7.49 19.31
CA ASP A 165 11.75 -7.39 19.36
C ASP A 165 12.41 -8.67 18.84
N SER A 166 13.26 -8.53 17.82
CA SER A 166 14.25 -9.54 17.45
C SER A 166 15.64 -9.04 17.83
N THR A 167 16.25 -9.69 18.82
CA THR A 167 17.58 -9.32 19.29
C THR A 167 18.67 -9.72 18.29
N LEU A 168 19.29 -8.70 17.71
CA LEU A 168 20.69 -8.60 17.27
C LEU A 168 21.24 -9.62 16.24
N SER A 169 21.53 -9.07 15.05
CA SER A 169 22.68 -9.28 14.11
C SER A 169 23.24 -10.66 13.79
N VAL A 170 23.22 -11.64 14.69
CA VAL A 170 23.79 -12.98 14.49
C VAL A 170 22.72 -13.99 14.11
N PHE A 171 21.48 -13.83 14.60
CA PHE A 171 20.33 -14.64 14.22
C PHE A 171 19.09 -13.75 14.07
N LEU A 172 18.79 -13.33 12.83
CA LEU A 172 17.74 -12.37 12.48
C LEU A 172 16.32 -12.73 12.99
N ILE A 173 16.09 -14.01 13.31
CA ILE A 173 14.79 -14.54 13.74
C ILE A 173 14.72 -14.85 15.24
N LYS A 174 15.78 -14.64 16.03
CA LYS A 174 15.78 -15.04 17.44
C LYS A 174 15.22 -13.93 18.33
N THR A 175 14.21 -14.25 19.14
CA THR A 175 13.69 -13.32 20.14
C THR A 175 14.56 -13.35 21.41
N ARG A 176 14.39 -12.36 22.29
CA ARG A 176 15.07 -12.34 23.61
C ARG A 176 14.68 -13.53 24.51
N GLN A 177 13.58 -14.21 24.21
CA GLN A 177 13.14 -15.39 24.92
C GLN A 177 13.78 -16.65 24.32
N ASN A 178 14.50 -17.42 25.14
CA ASN A 178 15.18 -18.64 24.71
C ASN A 178 14.18 -19.65 24.13
N GLY A 179 14.48 -20.17 22.94
CA GLY A 179 13.63 -21.16 22.24
C GLY A 179 12.48 -20.56 21.43
N LYS A 180 12.27 -19.23 21.43
CA LYS A 180 11.24 -18.57 20.62
C LYS A 180 11.87 -17.82 19.45
N PHE A 181 11.36 -18.12 18.27
CA PHE A 181 11.79 -17.54 17.01
C PHE A 181 10.66 -16.72 16.39
N LEU A 182 10.99 -15.52 15.94
CA LEU A 182 10.14 -14.65 15.14
C LEU A 182 10.34 -15.02 13.67
N CYS A 183 9.31 -15.57 13.04
CA CYS A 183 9.28 -15.69 11.58
C CYS A 183 8.54 -14.46 11.03
N PHE A 184 9.16 -13.72 10.11
CA PHE A 184 8.52 -12.58 9.47
C PHE A 184 7.54 -13.04 8.36
N LEU A 185 6.40 -12.36 8.33
CA LEU A 185 5.32 -12.33 7.32
C LEU A 185 4.42 -13.57 7.17
N VAL A 186 3.28 -13.54 7.86
CA VAL A 186 2.00 -13.89 7.21
C VAL A 186 1.42 -12.58 6.68
N PRO A 187 1.22 -12.40 5.37
CA PRO A 187 0.43 -11.29 4.86
C PRO A 187 -1.03 -11.54 5.23
N TYR A 188 -1.43 -11.23 6.46
CA TYR A 188 -2.85 -10.97 6.73
C TYR A 188 -3.17 -9.62 6.10
N GLY A 189 -3.59 -9.70 4.83
CA GLY A 189 -4.13 -8.65 3.97
C GLY A 189 -3.78 -7.22 4.35
N SER A 190 -2.90 -6.58 3.57
CA SER A 190 -2.93 -5.12 3.45
C SER A 190 -4.39 -4.72 3.19
N ARG A 191 -4.99 -4.00 4.15
CA ARG A 191 -6.42 -3.65 4.09
C ARG A 191 -6.55 -2.47 3.14
N TRP A 192 -6.68 -2.76 1.85
CA TRP A 192 -6.85 -1.76 0.81
C TRP A 192 -8.24 -1.13 0.97
N ILE A 193 -8.28 0.16 1.29
CA ILE A 193 -9.52 0.93 1.25
C ILE A 193 -9.69 1.41 -0.19
N LEU A 194 -10.53 0.71 -0.95
CA LEU A 194 -11.01 1.19 -2.24
C LEU A 194 -12.01 2.32 -1.97
N MET A 195 -11.54 3.56 -2.07
CA MET A 195 -12.43 4.70 -1.99
C MET A 195 -13.23 4.77 -3.29
N THR A 196 -14.50 4.40 -3.20
CA THR A 196 -15.50 4.70 -4.22
C THR A 196 -16.34 5.87 -3.72
N PRO A 197 -16.88 6.72 -4.63
CA PRO A 197 -17.81 7.82 -4.33
C PRO A 197 -18.73 7.64 -3.10
N SER A 198 -19.33 6.46 -2.98
CA SER A 198 -20.35 6.18 -1.97
C SER A 198 -19.86 5.90 -0.54
N LEU A 199 -18.55 5.92 -0.27
CA LEU A 199 -17.97 5.49 1.01
C LEU A 199 -17.31 6.61 1.84
N MET A 200 -17.62 7.89 1.58
CA MET A 200 -17.21 8.97 2.48
C MET A 200 -18.21 9.13 3.64
N PRO A 201 -17.83 8.87 4.91
CA PRO A 201 -18.55 9.43 6.03
C PRO A 201 -18.12 10.90 6.16
N LEU A 202 -19.02 11.79 5.76
CA LEU A 202 -19.05 13.16 6.26
C LEU A 202 -19.26 13.08 7.77
N GLU A 203 -18.24 13.41 8.57
CA GLU A 203 -18.39 14.12 9.84
C GLU A 203 -17.00 14.46 10.44
N ARG A 204 -16.61 15.73 10.32
CA ARG A 204 -15.86 16.42 11.38
C ARG A 204 -16.80 17.45 11.99
N LYS A 205 -17.15 17.25 13.26
CA LYS A 205 -17.38 18.32 14.22
C LYS A 205 -16.26 18.27 15.24
#